data_AF-A0A4Q2QSJ8-F1
#
_entry.id   AF-A0A4Q2QSJ8-F1
#
_cell.length_a   1.000
_cell.length_b   1.000
_cell.length_c   1.000
_cell.angle_alpha   90.00
_cell.angle_beta   90.00
_cell.angle_gamma   90.00
#
_symmetry.space_group_name_H-M   'P 1'
#
loop_
_entity.id
_entity.type
_entity.pdbx_description
1 polymer ?
#
loop_
_entity_poly.entity_id
_entity_poly.type
_entity_poly.pdbx_seq_one_letter_code
_entity_poly.pdbx_strand_id
1 'polypeptide(L)'
;MAIVDLNQLAAPDVVEVLDYESILSERKATLVSLYPEEQQEAVARTLMLESEPIVKLLQENAYREVIWRQRVNEAARAVMLAYAEDADLDQ
;
A
#
# COMPACT_ATOMS: atom_id res chain seq x y z
N MET A 1 37.62 16.07 7.39
CA MET A 1 36.16 16.11 7.55
C MET A 1 35.61 15.02 6.66
N ALA A 2 34.94 14.00 7.21
CA ALA A 2 34.39 12.92 6.39
C ALA A 2 33.16 13.46 5.67
N ILE A 3 33.22 13.53 4.35
CA ILE A 3 32.08 13.81 3.49
C ILE A 3 31.23 12.54 3.53
N VAL A 4 30.05 12.61 4.13
CA VAL A 4 29.10 11.49 4.10
C VAL A 4 28.47 11.48 2.71
N ASP A 5 28.65 10.39 1.97
CA ASP A 5 28.00 10.19 0.68
C ASP A 5 26.55 9.73 0.92
N LEU A 6 25.62 10.65 0.75
CA LEU A 6 24.19 10.41 0.97
C LEU A 6 23.61 9.42 -0.04
N ASN A 7 24.26 9.20 -1.20
CA ASN A 7 23.82 8.24 -2.21
C ASN A 7 24.02 6.78 -1.81
N GLN A 8 24.80 6.53 -0.74
CA GLN A 8 25.07 5.18 -0.23
C GLN A 8 24.13 4.79 0.93
N LEU A 9 23.15 5.63 1.27
CA LEU A 9 22.19 5.35 2.32
C LEU A 9 21.15 4.33 1.84
N ALA A 10 20.88 3.34 2.69
CA ALA A 10 19.79 2.40 2.47
C ALA A 10 18.45 3.14 2.44
N ALA A 11 17.50 2.63 1.66
CA ALA A 11 16.16 3.17 1.62
C ALA A 11 15.56 3.22 3.04
N PRO A 12 14.87 4.31 3.41
CA PRO A 12 14.34 4.48 4.75
C PRO A 12 13.18 3.52 5.00
N ASP A 13 13.09 2.97 6.21
CA ASP A 13 12.08 1.98 6.60
C ASP A 13 10.63 2.47 6.44
N VAL A 14 10.42 3.79 6.46
CA VAL A 14 9.09 4.41 6.27
C VAL A 14 8.56 4.27 4.84
N VAL A 15 9.44 4.00 3.87
CA VAL A 15 9.05 3.83 2.47
C VAL A 15 8.67 2.39 2.23
N GLU A 16 7.37 2.14 2.11
CA GLU A 16 6.82 0.80 1.90
C GLU A 16 6.99 0.34 0.44
N VAL A 17 7.33 -0.93 0.24
CA VAL A 17 7.20 -1.59 -1.07
C VAL A 17 5.75 -2.08 -1.20
N LEU A 18 5.00 -1.43 -2.09
CA LEU A 18 3.57 -1.69 -2.24
C LEU A 18 3.31 -2.80 -3.26
N ASP A 19 2.52 -3.79 -2.86
CA ASP A 19 2.04 -4.86 -3.72
C ASP A 19 0.51 -4.90 -3.72
N TYR A 20 -0.07 -4.72 -4.90
CA TYR A 20 -1.51 -4.64 -5.07
C TYR A 20 -2.22 -5.95 -4.68
N GLU A 21 -1.67 -7.10 -5.05
CA GLU A 21 -2.29 -8.40 -4.78
C GLU A 21 -2.28 -8.73 -3.28
N SER A 22 -1.19 -8.37 -2.59
CA SER A 22 -1.10 -8.48 -1.13
C SER A 22 -2.17 -7.62 -0.44
N ILE A 23 -2.34 -6.37 -0.85
CA ILE A 23 -3.38 -5.48 -0.30
C ILE A 23 -4.78 -6.03 -0.61
N LEU A 24 -5.04 -6.47 -1.85
CA LEU A 24 -6.33 -7.06 -2.22
C LEU A 24 -6.66 -8.30 -1.38
N SER A 25 -5.67 -9.16 -1.14
CA SER A 25 -5.80 -10.35 -0.30
C SER A 25 -6.15 -9.98 1.15
N GLU A 26 -5.44 -9.01 1.74
CA GLU A 26 -5.72 -8.49 3.08
C GLU A 26 -7.14 -7.92 3.18
N ARG A 27 -7.58 -7.15 2.18
CA ARG A 27 -8.94 -6.59 2.15
C ARG A 27 -10.01 -7.67 2.02
N LYS A 28 -9.79 -8.70 1.21
CA LYS A 28 -10.70 -9.86 1.12
C LYS A 28 -10.79 -10.59 2.45
N ALA A 29 -9.66 -10.86 3.10
CA ALA A 29 -9.61 -11.52 4.41
C ALA A 29 -10.33 -10.68 5.49
N THR A 30 -10.12 -9.36 5.47
CA THR A 30 -10.82 -8.42 6.36
C THR A 30 -12.32 -8.43 6.11
N LEU A 31 -12.77 -8.43 4.85
CA LEU A 31 -14.20 -8.51 4.57
C LEU A 31 -14.80 -9.82 5.09
N VAL A 32 -14.11 -10.95 4.93
CA VAL A 32 -14.57 -12.25 5.45
C VAL A 32 -14.69 -12.22 6.97
N SER A 33 -13.72 -11.63 7.70
CA SER A 33 -13.74 -11.60 9.16
C SER A 33 -14.89 -10.79 9.76
N LEU A 34 -15.54 -9.92 8.97
CA LEU A 34 -16.71 -9.15 9.39
C LEU A 34 -18.01 -9.98 9.41
N TYR A 35 -18.02 -11.19 8.84
CA TYR A 35 -19.18 -12.08 8.86
C TYR A 35 -19.14 -13.06 10.05
N PRO A 36 -20.30 -13.54 10.53
CA PRO A 36 -20.37 -14.64 11.49
C PRO A 36 -19.61 -15.88 10.99
N GLU A 37 -18.97 -16.62 11.89
CA GLU A 37 -18.06 -17.74 11.56
C GLU A 37 -18.69 -18.77 10.62
N GLU A 38 -19.97 -19.12 10.84
CA GLU A 38 -20.75 -20.02 10.00
C GLU A 38 -20.93 -19.57 8.53
N GLN A 39 -20.75 -18.27 8.24
CA GLN A 39 -20.90 -17.68 6.91
C GLN A 39 -19.55 -17.39 6.24
N GLN A 40 -18.44 -17.38 7.00
CA GLN A 40 -17.13 -16.96 6.51
C GLN A 40 -16.65 -17.82 5.33
N GLU A 41 -16.81 -19.15 5.41
CA GLU A 41 -16.42 -20.05 4.33
C GLU A 41 -17.21 -19.78 3.04
N ALA A 42 -18.52 -19.51 3.15
CA ALA A 42 -19.36 -19.18 2.01
C ALA A 42 -18.93 -17.86 1.36
N VAL A 43 -18.68 -16.82 2.16
CA VAL A 43 -18.21 -15.52 1.67
C VAL A 43 -16.82 -15.63 1.04
N ALA A 44 -15.89 -16.35 1.67
CA ALA A 44 -14.55 -16.56 1.13
C ALA A 44 -14.59 -17.21 -0.25
N ARG A 45 -15.47 -18.22 -0.45
CA ARG A 45 -15.68 -18.84 -1.77
C ARG A 45 -16.25 -17.85 -2.79
N THR A 46 -17.23 -17.03 -2.41
CA THR A 46 -17.76 -15.98 -3.29
C THR A 46 -16.66 -15.01 -3.73
N LEU A 47 -15.77 -14.60 -2.83
CA LEU A 47 -14.68 -13.67 -3.14
C LEU A 47 -13.58 -14.25 -4.04
N MET A 48 -13.59 -15.55 -4.33
CA MET A 48 -12.73 -16.17 -5.34
C MET A 48 -13.26 -15.97 -6.76
N LEU A 49 -14.54 -15.65 -6.92
CA LEU A 49 -15.17 -15.46 -8.23
C LEU A 49 -15.02 -14.00 -8.67
N GLU A 50 -14.19 -13.76 -9.69
CA GLU A 50 -13.94 -12.39 -10.19
C GLU A 50 -15.17 -11.71 -10.81
N SER A 51 -16.17 -12.50 -11.21
CA SER A 51 -17.45 -12.02 -11.72
C SER A 51 -18.31 -11.36 -10.65
N GLU A 52 -18.04 -11.63 -9.37
CA GLU A 52 -18.81 -11.07 -8.27
C GLU A 52 -18.56 -9.55 -8.16
N PRO A 53 -19.60 -8.71 -8.22
CA PRO A 53 -19.43 -7.25 -8.21
C PRO A 53 -18.66 -6.73 -6.99
N ILE A 54 -18.80 -7.41 -5.84
CA ILE A 54 -18.07 -7.05 -4.62
C ILE A 54 -16.56 -7.22 -4.77
N VAL A 55 -16.09 -8.17 -5.59
CA VAL A 55 -14.67 -8.33 -5.90
C VAL A 55 -14.16 -7.14 -6.70
N LYS A 56 -14.95 -6.61 -7.64
CA LYS A 56 -14.59 -5.39 -8.38
C LYS A 56 -14.48 -4.16 -7.48
N LEU A 57 -15.39 -4.03 -6.50
CA LEU A 57 -15.30 -2.96 -5.50
C LEU A 57 -14.04 -3.08 -4.63
N LEU A 58 -13.68 -4.29 -4.18
CA LEU A 58 -12.45 -4.52 -3.44
C LEU A 58 -11.19 -4.25 -4.26
N GLN A 59 -11.19 -4.61 -5.55
CA GLN A 59 -10.11 -4.32 -6.50
C GLN A 59 -9.91 -2.82 -6.69
N GLU A 60 -11.01 -2.09 -6.95
CA GLU A 60 -10.99 -0.63 -7.10
C GLU A 60 -10.44 0.05 -5.84
N ASN A 61 -10.83 -0.45 -4.67
CA ASN A 61 -10.44 0.10 -3.40
C ASN A 61 -8.98 -0.22 -3.04
N ALA A 62 -8.50 -1.43 -3.31
CA ALA A 62 -7.08 -1.80 -3.19
C ALA A 62 -6.22 -0.95 -4.12
N TYR A 63 -6.69 -0.65 -5.33
CA TYR A 63 -5.99 0.22 -6.27
C TYR A 63 -5.85 1.66 -5.72
N ARG A 64 -6.93 2.22 -5.17
CA ARG A 64 -6.85 3.55 -4.51
C ARG A 64 -5.90 3.54 -3.32
N GLU A 65 -5.87 2.45 -2.56
CA GLU A 65 -4.98 2.32 -1.41
C GLU A 65 -3.50 2.32 -1.82
N VAL A 66 -3.13 1.60 -2.88
CA VAL A 66 -1.78 1.66 -3.46
C VAL A 66 -1.39 3.10 -3.78
N ILE A 67 -2.26 3.85 -4.46
CA ILE A 67 -1.98 5.25 -4.81
C ILE A 67 -1.80 6.10 -3.54
N TRP A 68 -2.67 5.94 -2.55
CA TRP A 68 -2.59 6.73 -1.32
C TRP A 68 -1.34 6.42 -0.51
N ARG A 69 -0.97 5.14 -0.35
CA ARG A 69 0.27 4.75 0.33
C ARG A 69 1.50 5.23 -0.45
N GLN A 70 1.46 5.20 -1.78
CA GLN A 70 2.54 5.71 -2.62
C GLN A 70 2.72 7.23 -2.43
N ARG A 71 1.62 7.98 -2.34
CA ARG A 71 1.68 9.42 -2.01
C ARG A 71 2.27 9.69 -0.63
N VAL A 72 2.03 8.81 0.34
CA VAL A 72 2.68 8.90 1.67
C VAL A 72 4.17 8.61 1.56
N ASN A 73 4.59 7.61 0.79
CA ASN A 73 6.01 7.33 0.52
C ASN A 73 6.71 8.54 -0.11
N GLU A 74 6.07 9.18 -1.09
CA GLU A 74 6.59 10.38 -1.76
C GLU A 74 6.74 11.55 -0.78
N ALA A 75 5.70 11.83 0.02
CA ALA A 75 5.76 12.88 1.04
C ALA A 75 6.84 12.61 2.11
N ALA A 76 7.06 11.35 2.48
CA ALA A 76 8.12 10.97 3.41
C ALA A 76 9.52 11.19 2.81
N ARG A 77 9.71 10.91 1.51
CA ARG A 77 10.97 11.16 0.80
C ARG A 77 11.26 12.65 0.64
N ALA A 78 10.24 13.46 0.34
CA ALA A 78 10.34 14.90 0.18
C ALA A 78 10.93 15.62 1.41
N VAL A 79 10.73 15.08 2.61
CA VAL A 79 11.27 15.68 3.86
C VAL A 79 12.63 15.10 4.28
N MET A 80 13.23 14.21 3.49
CA MET A 80 14.53 13.62 3.77
C MET A 80 15.59 14.18 2.82
N LEU A 81 16.59 14.88 3.34
CA LEU A 81 17.63 15.56 2.55
C LEU A 81 18.32 14.67 1.49
N ALA A 82 18.45 13.37 1.75
CA ALA A 82 19.06 12.42 0.83
C ALA A 82 18.15 12.04 -0.37
N TYR A 83 16.85 12.32 -0.29
CA TYR A 83 15.82 11.91 -1.25
C TYR A 83 14.93 13.06 -1.75
N ALA A 84 14.98 14.23 -1.12
CA ALA A 84 14.25 15.41 -1.51
C ALA A 84 14.76 15.94 -2.86
N GLU A 85 13.85 16.37 -3.72
CA GLU A 85 14.14 16.85 -5.08
C GLU A 85 13.50 18.23 -5.31
N ASP A 86 14.10 19.01 -6.23
CA ASP A 86 13.57 20.29 -6.69
C ASP A 86 13.08 21.23 -5.56
N ALA A 87 11.81 21.62 -5.60
CA ALA A 87 11.20 22.56 -4.67
C ALA A 87 11.12 22.03 -3.23
N ASP A 88 11.31 20.73 -3.00
CA ASP A 88 11.40 20.18 -1.65
C ASP A 88 12.66 20.68 -0.92
N LEU A 89 13.73 21.03 -1.66
CA LEU A 89 14.98 21.57 -1.13
C LEU A 89 14.97 23.09 -0.89
N ASP A 90 13.97 23.80 -1.43
CA ASP A 90 13.84 25.25 -1.29
C ASP A 90 13.20 25.68 0.05
N GLN A 91 12.82 24.72 0.90
CA GLN A 91 12.14 24.94 2.19
C GLN A 91 13.05 25.33 3.36
#